data_AF-A0A7D5SBI8-F1
#
_entry.id   AF-A0A7D5SBI8-F1
#
_cell.length_a   1.000
_cell.length_b   1.000
_cell.length_c   1.000
_cell.angle_alpha   90.00
_cell.angle_beta   90.00
_cell.angle_gamma   90.00
#
_symmetry.space_group_name_H-M   'P 1'
#
loop_
_entity.id
_entity.type
_entity.pdbx_description
1 polymer ?
#
loop_
_entity_poly.entity_id
_entity_poly.type
_entity_poly.pdbx_seq_one_letter_code
_entity_poly.pdbx_strand_id
1 'polypeptide(L)'
;MSSGVGGIQISNNMVQVDAFGVTAQSVTANYTIDHNCIDLNNQVIPGPNPTIAGIVIAGAVTGAVINDDDNNITDGFYGHVVYGANTTTAVNISNGSVSGSLQGVAIVNTLGGPLAGSNVQVNNMNLHSFAGNHPSMPAVNFHAGVYAFTAATSNSGNGINLSITGTTIDGTQSITQSSAAIYLADFSGASSPVQNVTVDENTITNNANRGVDARGQVSATVTESSFMNNGGSAFGTGGNNGFTFIAQQGASISATNNFIVHPASSSTSVTAFLTGNGSGNSIVASDNSVLMNGNALEVLLQILPEIP
;
A
#
# COMPACT_ATOMS: atom_id res chain seq x y z
N MET A 1 -8.48 25.86 19.93
CA MET A 1 -7.80 25.77 18.62
C MET A 1 -6.33 25.59 18.92
N SER A 2 -5.79 24.39 18.72
CA SER A 2 -4.33 24.18 18.74
C SER A 2 -3.76 25.00 17.59
N SER A 3 -2.78 25.87 17.86
CA SER A 3 -1.97 26.49 16.82
C SER A 3 -1.21 25.36 16.13
N GLY A 4 -1.62 24.97 14.93
CA GLY A 4 -0.96 23.89 14.20
C GLY A 4 0.53 24.16 13.99
N VAL A 5 1.30 23.11 13.75
CA VAL A 5 2.77 23.15 13.73
C VAL A 5 3.32 23.41 12.34
N GLY A 6 4.41 24.18 12.24
CA GLY A 6 5.03 24.52 10.96
C GLY A 6 6.44 25.07 11.14
N GLY A 7 7.28 24.94 10.11
CA GLY A 7 8.69 25.31 10.15
C GLY A 7 9.55 24.35 10.98
N ILE A 8 9.15 23.09 11.08
CA ILE A 8 9.86 22.05 11.83
C ILE A 8 10.75 21.25 10.88
N GLN A 9 11.97 20.97 11.32
CA GLN A 9 12.89 20.03 10.68
C GLN A 9 13.40 19.04 11.74
N ILE A 10 13.23 17.75 11.47
CA ILE A 10 13.73 16.64 12.29
C ILE A 10 14.71 15.86 11.42
N SER A 11 16.01 16.06 11.67
CA SER A 11 17.05 15.50 10.79
C SER A 11 18.16 14.78 11.54
N ASN A 12 18.72 13.74 10.94
CA ASN A 12 19.95 13.07 11.39
C ASN A 12 19.88 12.50 12.82
N ASN A 13 18.72 11.96 13.21
CA ASN A 13 18.53 11.38 14.54
C ASN A 13 18.58 9.85 14.50
N MET A 14 18.97 9.26 15.63
CA MET A 14 18.68 7.86 15.96
C MET A 14 17.60 7.86 17.04
N VAL A 15 16.44 7.27 16.73
CA VAL A 15 15.27 7.24 17.60
C VAL A 15 14.97 5.78 17.93
N GLN A 16 15.01 5.41 19.20
CA GLN A 16 14.62 4.09 19.66
C GLN A 16 13.44 4.23 20.62
N VAL A 17 12.30 3.61 20.29
CA VAL A 17 11.02 3.86 20.97
C VAL A 17 10.16 2.61 21.04
N ASP A 18 9.23 2.57 22.01
CA ASP A 18 8.27 1.48 22.15
C ASP A 18 6.92 1.76 21.45
N ALA A 19 6.70 3.00 21.01
CA ALA A 19 5.44 3.46 20.44
C ALA A 19 5.64 4.21 19.12
N PHE A 20 5.76 5.54 19.12
CA PHE A 20 5.85 6.31 17.88
C PHE A 20 7.22 6.97 17.75
N GLY A 21 7.83 6.89 16.56
CA GLY A 21 9.11 7.54 16.28
C GLY A 21 8.95 9.05 16.13
N VAL A 22 8.35 9.48 15.02
CA VAL A 22 8.01 10.88 14.75
C VAL A 22 6.52 11.02 14.51
N THR A 23 5.91 12.05 15.07
CA THR A 23 4.48 12.36 14.87
C THR A 23 4.30 13.81 14.44
N ALA A 24 3.98 14.00 13.16
CA ALA A 24 3.63 15.28 12.56
C ALA A 24 2.11 15.43 12.49
N GLN A 25 1.51 16.03 13.53
CA GLN A 25 0.07 16.24 13.65
C GLN A 25 -0.32 17.71 13.48
N SER A 26 -1.44 17.97 12.80
CA SER A 26 -1.98 19.32 12.59
C SER A 26 -0.98 20.27 11.91
N VAL A 27 -0.35 19.81 10.83
CA VAL A 27 0.70 20.53 10.12
C VAL A 27 0.11 21.69 9.32
N THR A 28 0.62 22.91 9.52
CA THR A 28 0.11 24.16 8.91
C THR A 28 1.07 24.84 7.95
N ALA A 29 2.36 24.49 7.98
CA ALA A 29 3.38 25.01 7.07
C ALA A 29 4.39 23.90 6.74
N ASN A 30 5.57 24.27 6.21
CA ASN A 30 6.61 23.31 5.86
C ASN A 30 7.00 22.42 7.07
N TYR A 31 7.11 21.12 6.85
CA TYR A 31 7.54 20.15 7.84
C TYR A 31 8.47 19.14 7.17
N THR A 32 9.69 19.00 7.68
CA THR A 32 10.70 18.10 7.13
C THR A 32 11.09 17.05 8.15
N ILE A 33 11.09 15.79 7.74
CA ILE A 33 11.60 14.65 8.50
C ILE A 33 12.62 13.97 7.59
N ASP A 34 13.90 14.03 7.91
CA ASP A 34 14.93 13.55 6.98
C ASP A 34 16.13 12.84 7.61
N HIS A 35 16.69 11.83 6.94
CA HIS A 35 17.91 11.15 7.37
C HIS A 35 17.85 10.58 8.80
N ASN A 36 16.67 10.13 9.27
CA ASN A 36 16.55 9.54 10.60
C ASN A 36 16.61 8.01 10.54
N CYS A 37 17.18 7.41 11.59
CA CYS A 37 17.08 5.99 11.87
C CYS A 37 16.09 5.80 13.02
N ILE A 38 14.97 5.13 12.76
CA ILE A 38 13.87 4.93 13.73
C ILE A 38 13.71 3.43 13.96
N ASP A 39 13.97 3.00 15.19
CA ASP A 39 13.86 1.60 15.62
C ASP A 39 12.73 1.44 16.63
N LEU A 40 11.77 0.58 16.31
CA LEU A 40 10.60 0.33 17.13
C LEU A 40 10.71 -1.02 17.84
N ASN A 41 10.68 -1.03 19.18
CA ASN A 41 10.87 -2.28 19.92
C ASN A 41 9.67 -3.25 19.88
N ASN A 42 8.52 -2.80 19.35
CA ASN A 42 7.28 -3.58 19.32
C ASN A 42 6.57 -3.40 17.97
N GLN A 43 5.52 -4.17 17.70
CA GLN A 43 4.56 -3.83 16.64
C GLN A 43 3.20 -3.43 17.21
N VAL A 44 2.94 -3.77 18.45
CA VAL A 44 1.64 -3.55 19.09
C VAL A 44 1.87 -3.07 20.52
N ILE A 45 1.09 -2.10 20.97
CA ILE A 45 1.04 -1.65 22.36
C ILE A 45 -0.33 -1.97 22.97
N PRO A 46 -0.42 -2.26 24.29
CA PRO A 46 -1.71 -2.41 24.96
C PRO A 46 -2.54 -1.13 24.87
N GLY A 47 -3.77 -1.20 24.35
CA GLY A 47 -4.67 -0.04 24.26
C GLY A 47 -5.78 -0.16 23.22
N PRO A 48 -6.65 0.87 23.09
CA PRO A 48 -7.79 0.85 22.17
C PRO A 48 -7.39 0.96 20.69
N ASN A 49 -6.24 1.56 20.39
CA ASN A 49 -5.65 1.63 19.04
C ASN A 49 -4.23 1.05 19.13
N PRO A 50 -4.11 -0.29 19.11
CA PRO A 50 -2.91 -0.95 19.62
C PRO A 50 -1.75 -0.95 18.60
N THR A 51 -1.89 -0.30 17.44
CA THR A 51 -0.86 -0.28 16.38
C THR A 51 0.12 0.87 16.57
N ILE A 52 1.39 0.62 16.28
CA ILE A 52 2.45 1.64 16.37
C ILE A 52 3.07 1.95 15.00
N ALA A 53 3.69 3.12 14.87
CA ALA A 53 4.26 3.57 13.61
C ALA A 53 5.58 4.32 13.78
N GLY A 54 6.51 4.13 12.86
CA GLY A 54 7.76 4.89 12.83
C GLY A 54 7.49 6.37 12.60
N ILE A 55 6.81 6.71 11.51
CA ILE A 55 6.40 8.09 11.21
C ILE A 55 4.89 8.17 11.03
N VAL A 56 4.26 9.14 11.70
CA VAL A 56 2.85 9.48 11.55
C VAL A 56 2.70 10.89 11.01
N ILE A 57 2.01 11.05 9.88
CA ILE A 57 1.66 12.33 9.28
C ILE A 57 0.14 12.47 9.27
N ALA A 58 -0.36 13.50 9.94
CA ALA A 58 -1.75 13.57 10.32
C ALA A 58 -2.33 14.99 10.28
N GLY A 59 -3.47 15.17 9.63
CA GLY A 59 -4.23 16.43 9.69
C GLY A 59 -3.48 17.63 9.09
N ALA A 60 -2.74 17.43 8.00
CA ALA A 60 -2.07 18.52 7.30
C ALA A 60 -3.08 19.38 6.52
N VAL A 61 -2.97 20.70 6.63
CA VAL A 61 -3.84 21.63 5.92
C VAL A 61 -3.43 21.76 4.45
N THR A 62 -4.35 22.19 3.59
CA THR A 62 -4.15 22.25 2.12
C THR A 62 -2.86 22.95 1.66
N GLY A 63 -2.41 23.99 2.37
CA GLY A 63 -1.18 24.73 2.03
C GLY A 63 0.12 24.21 2.66
N ALA A 64 0.07 23.16 3.47
CA ALA A 64 1.28 22.59 4.08
C ALA A 64 2.10 21.81 3.04
N VAL A 65 3.42 21.81 3.23
CA VAL A 65 4.36 20.99 2.45
C VAL A 65 5.08 20.08 3.43
N ILE A 66 4.91 18.77 3.26
CA ILE A 66 5.57 17.77 4.11
C ILE A 66 6.55 16.98 3.24
N ASN A 67 7.81 16.99 3.66
CA ASN A 67 8.88 16.20 3.04
C ASN A 67 9.44 15.22 4.07
N ASP A 68 9.18 13.95 3.83
CA ASP A 68 9.63 12.79 4.60
C ASP A 68 10.63 12.04 3.71
N ASP A 69 11.93 12.18 3.96
CA ASP A 69 12.97 11.78 3.01
C ASP A 69 14.15 11.05 3.67
N ASP A 70 14.61 9.97 3.07
CA ASP A 70 15.75 9.16 3.53
C ASP A 70 15.64 8.72 5.01
N ASN A 71 14.43 8.34 5.45
CA ASN A 71 14.22 7.77 6.78
C ASN A 71 14.28 6.25 6.73
N ASN A 72 15.09 5.66 7.61
CA ASN A 72 15.20 4.21 7.80
C ASN A 72 14.39 3.81 9.02
N ILE A 73 13.38 2.96 8.82
CA ILE A 73 12.47 2.51 9.86
C ILE A 73 12.56 1.00 10.00
N THR A 74 12.85 0.54 11.21
CA THR A 74 12.89 -0.88 11.56
C THR A 74 11.81 -1.20 12.57
N ASP A 75 11.17 -2.35 12.34
CA ASP A 75 10.10 -2.90 13.16
C ASP A 75 8.87 -1.95 13.23
N GLY A 76 7.84 -2.29 14.01
CA GLY A 76 6.58 -1.53 14.06
C GLY A 76 5.39 -2.17 13.33
N PHE A 77 4.18 -1.68 13.61
CA PHE A 77 3.00 -2.11 12.85
C PHE A 77 3.03 -1.51 11.46
N TYR A 78 3.31 -0.21 11.40
CA TYR A 78 3.47 0.57 10.19
C TYR A 78 4.87 1.18 10.15
N GLY A 79 5.54 1.19 9.00
CA GLY A 79 6.68 2.09 8.82
C GLY A 79 6.21 3.54 8.86
N HIS A 80 5.30 3.87 7.94
CA HIS A 80 4.68 5.19 7.83
C HIS A 80 3.15 5.07 7.90
N VAL A 81 2.50 6.06 8.52
CA VAL A 81 1.03 6.22 8.49
C VAL A 81 0.68 7.65 8.09
N VAL A 82 -0.14 7.80 7.06
CA VAL A 82 -0.68 9.09 6.62
C VAL A 82 -2.20 9.09 6.71
N TYR A 83 -2.77 10.09 7.38
CA TYR A 83 -4.24 10.30 7.38
C TYR A 83 -4.62 11.78 7.45
N GLY A 84 -5.64 12.17 6.68
CA GLY A 84 -6.12 13.55 6.66
C GLY A 84 -5.05 14.56 6.20
N ALA A 85 -4.18 14.16 5.29
CA ALA A 85 -3.16 15.03 4.71
C ALA A 85 -3.56 15.46 3.30
N ASN A 86 -4.63 16.25 3.20
CA ASN A 86 -5.19 16.71 1.92
C ASN A 86 -4.51 18.01 1.44
N THR A 87 -3.21 17.91 1.20
CA THR A 87 -2.34 19.00 0.76
C THR A 87 -2.39 19.19 -0.76
N THR A 88 -2.17 20.41 -1.24
CA THR A 88 -2.06 20.70 -2.68
C THR A 88 -0.82 20.03 -3.29
N THR A 89 0.32 20.14 -2.61
CA THR A 89 1.52 19.35 -2.94
C THR A 89 1.41 18.04 -2.19
N ALA A 90 1.56 16.90 -2.87
CA ALA A 90 1.48 15.60 -2.21
C ALA A 90 2.49 15.51 -1.06
N VAL A 91 2.11 14.85 0.03
CA VAL A 91 3.06 14.44 1.07
C VAL A 91 4.07 13.51 0.42
N ASN A 92 5.33 13.93 0.41
CA ASN A 92 6.42 13.16 -0.20
C ASN A 92 7.06 12.26 0.84
N ILE A 93 6.95 10.94 0.67
CA ILE A 93 7.69 9.92 1.42
C ILE A 93 8.71 9.33 0.46
N SER A 94 10.00 9.56 0.65
CA SER A 94 11.00 9.20 -0.35
C SER A 94 12.34 8.67 0.16
N ASN A 95 13.04 7.94 -0.71
CA ASN A 95 14.45 7.52 -0.61
C ASN A 95 14.86 6.68 0.63
N GLY A 96 13.96 6.47 1.58
CA GLY A 96 14.21 5.73 2.81
C GLY A 96 13.97 4.22 2.67
N SER A 97 14.11 3.52 3.79
CA SER A 97 13.83 2.08 3.89
C SER A 97 12.89 1.75 5.04
N VAL A 98 12.05 0.74 4.85
CA VAL A 98 11.21 0.16 5.90
C VAL A 98 11.43 -1.35 5.93
N SER A 99 11.73 -1.88 7.11
CA SER A 99 11.88 -3.33 7.31
C SER A 99 11.33 -3.81 8.65
N GLY A 100 11.01 -5.10 8.76
CA GLY A 100 10.46 -5.69 9.99
C GLY A 100 9.03 -5.26 10.34
N SER A 101 8.44 -4.31 9.59
CA SER A 101 7.08 -3.86 9.81
C SER A 101 6.03 -4.87 9.31
N LEU A 102 4.83 -4.83 9.90
CA LEU A 102 3.68 -5.55 9.33
C LEU A 102 3.26 -4.89 8.01
N GLN A 103 3.25 -3.56 7.96
CA GLN A 103 2.86 -2.77 6.79
C GLN A 103 3.86 -1.63 6.56
N GLY A 104 4.34 -1.43 5.32
CA GLY A 104 5.40 -0.46 5.02
C GLY A 104 4.92 0.98 5.11
N VAL A 105 4.02 1.37 4.21
CA VAL A 105 3.39 2.69 4.16
C VAL A 105 1.88 2.53 4.12
N ALA A 106 1.17 3.02 5.13
CA ALA A 106 -0.28 3.01 5.20
C ALA A 106 -0.87 4.41 4.99
N ILE A 107 -1.79 4.53 4.03
CA ILE A 107 -2.54 5.74 3.76
C ILE A 107 -4.01 5.45 4.05
N VAL A 108 -4.54 6.05 5.09
CA VAL A 108 -5.90 5.76 5.55
C VAL A 108 -6.70 7.05 5.66
N ASN A 109 -7.99 6.99 5.35
CA ASN A 109 -8.84 8.18 5.51
C ASN A 109 -9.45 8.32 6.91
N THR A 110 -9.19 7.37 7.81
CA THR A 110 -9.54 7.44 9.23
C THR A 110 -8.73 6.45 10.08
N LEU A 111 -8.47 6.82 11.33
CA LEU A 111 -7.98 5.95 12.41
C LEU A 111 -8.99 5.92 13.58
N GLY A 112 -10.28 5.79 13.26
CA GLY A 112 -11.38 5.83 14.24
C GLY A 112 -11.93 7.24 14.53
N GLY A 113 -11.58 8.22 13.68
CA GLY A 113 -12.08 9.59 13.73
C GLY A 113 -12.87 9.99 12.48
N PRO A 114 -13.10 11.31 12.25
CA PRO A 114 -13.73 11.79 11.03
C PRO A 114 -12.98 11.35 9.78
N LEU A 115 -13.72 11.13 8.69
CA LEU A 115 -13.12 10.80 7.40
C LEU A 115 -12.43 12.03 6.80
N ALA A 116 -11.17 11.89 6.42
CA ALA A 116 -10.39 12.94 5.79
C ALA A 116 -9.49 12.37 4.69
N GLY A 117 -9.49 13.02 3.52
CA GLY A 117 -8.70 12.58 2.39
C GLY A 117 -7.20 12.81 2.58
N SER A 118 -6.40 12.19 1.71
CA SER A 118 -4.95 12.33 1.69
C SER A 118 -4.44 12.41 0.24
N ASN A 119 -3.41 13.21 0.02
CA ASN A 119 -2.67 13.30 -1.24
C ASN A 119 -1.20 12.95 -0.96
N VAL A 120 -0.75 11.79 -1.44
CA VAL A 120 0.52 11.18 -1.01
C VAL A 120 1.29 10.65 -2.22
N GLN A 121 2.62 10.79 -2.17
CA GLN A 121 3.54 10.14 -3.10
C GLN A 121 4.59 9.35 -2.31
N VAL A 122 4.82 8.11 -2.73
CA VAL A 122 5.81 7.18 -2.18
C VAL A 122 6.85 6.94 -3.26
N ASN A 123 8.05 7.49 -3.08
CA ASN A 123 9.04 7.58 -4.17
C ASN A 123 10.37 6.95 -3.77
N ASN A 124 10.91 6.06 -4.60
CA ASN A 124 12.25 5.48 -4.39
C ASN A 124 12.44 4.83 -3.01
N MET A 125 11.37 4.31 -2.41
CA MET A 125 11.45 3.63 -1.12
C MET A 125 11.96 2.20 -1.30
N ASN A 126 12.62 1.66 -0.27
CA ASN A 126 12.90 0.23 -0.18
C ASN A 126 12.09 -0.40 0.96
N LEU A 127 11.02 -1.12 0.62
CA LEU A 127 10.09 -1.72 1.56
C LEU A 127 10.28 -3.24 1.56
N HIS A 128 10.84 -3.81 2.62
CA HIS A 128 11.25 -5.22 2.59
C HIS A 128 11.13 -5.94 3.93
N SER A 129 11.35 -7.26 3.92
CA SER A 129 11.49 -8.07 5.14
C SER A 129 10.31 -7.92 6.12
N PHE A 130 9.08 -7.92 5.59
CA PHE A 130 7.86 -7.75 6.39
C PHE A 130 7.72 -8.87 7.43
N ALA A 131 7.33 -8.51 8.64
CA ALA A 131 7.23 -9.42 9.77
C ALA A 131 6.01 -9.12 10.63
N GLY A 132 5.69 -10.04 11.54
CA GLY A 132 4.53 -9.95 12.41
C GLY A 132 3.42 -10.91 12.03
N ASN A 133 2.61 -11.29 13.01
CA ASN A 133 1.37 -12.01 12.79
C ASN A 133 0.51 -11.82 14.04
N HIS A 134 -0.58 -11.08 13.89
CA HIS A 134 -1.49 -10.69 14.96
C HIS A 134 -2.91 -11.24 14.71
N PRO A 135 -3.15 -12.55 14.85
CA PRO A 135 -4.47 -13.15 14.58
C PRO A 135 -5.61 -12.59 15.44
N SER A 136 -5.30 -11.97 16.57
CA SER A 136 -6.26 -11.25 17.42
C SER A 136 -6.77 -9.94 16.80
N MET A 137 -6.12 -9.44 15.73
CA MET A 137 -6.47 -8.22 15.00
C MET A 137 -6.75 -8.52 13.51
N PRO A 138 -7.72 -9.40 13.20
CA PRO A 138 -7.88 -9.97 11.85
C PRO A 138 -8.15 -8.93 10.75
N ALA A 139 -8.73 -7.78 11.09
CA ALA A 139 -9.04 -6.72 10.12
C ALA A 139 -7.79 -6.03 9.53
N VAL A 140 -6.67 -6.08 10.24
CA VAL A 140 -5.41 -5.40 9.88
C VAL A 140 -4.20 -6.36 9.88
N ASN A 141 -4.44 -7.65 10.15
CA ASN A 141 -3.41 -8.68 10.18
C ASN A 141 -3.07 -9.17 8.76
N PHE A 142 -2.31 -8.38 8.01
CA PHE A 142 -1.81 -8.73 6.69
C PHE A 142 -0.51 -8.00 6.43
N HIS A 143 0.34 -8.58 5.57
CA HIS A 143 1.54 -7.88 5.12
C HIS A 143 1.23 -7.03 3.90
N ALA A 144 1.66 -5.77 3.93
CA ALA A 144 1.60 -4.89 2.77
C ALA A 144 2.81 -3.99 2.67
N GLY A 145 3.39 -3.85 1.47
CA GLY A 145 4.38 -2.79 1.23
C GLY A 145 3.72 -1.44 1.30
N VAL A 146 2.73 -1.22 0.43
CA VAL A 146 1.87 -0.03 0.49
C VAL A 146 0.42 -0.47 0.70
N TYR A 147 -0.24 0.17 1.68
CA TYR A 147 -1.63 -0.07 2.03
C TYR A 147 -2.45 1.22 1.91
N ALA A 148 -3.58 1.17 1.21
CA ALA A 148 -4.54 2.27 1.17
C ALA A 148 -5.91 1.81 1.72
N PHE A 149 -6.54 2.65 2.55
CA PHE A 149 -7.83 2.35 3.17
C PHE A 149 -8.81 3.52 3.14
N THR A 150 -10.02 3.24 2.69
CA THR A 150 -11.16 4.15 2.81
C THR A 150 -12.33 3.44 3.50
N ALA A 151 -12.82 4.03 4.59
CA ALA A 151 -13.89 3.45 5.40
C ALA A 151 -15.26 3.54 4.72
N ALA A 152 -16.26 2.87 5.32
CA ALA A 152 -17.66 3.05 4.96
C ALA A 152 -18.06 4.52 4.98
N THR A 153 -18.94 4.94 4.05
CA THR A 153 -19.41 6.32 3.84
C THR A 153 -18.40 7.31 3.26
N SER A 154 -17.22 6.85 2.83
CA SER A 154 -16.29 7.71 2.09
C SER A 154 -16.88 8.18 0.75
N ASN A 155 -16.42 9.31 0.28
CA ASN A 155 -16.77 9.91 -1.00
C ASN A 155 -15.54 10.62 -1.57
N SER A 156 -15.65 11.22 -2.76
CA SER A 156 -14.52 11.87 -3.41
C SER A 156 -13.88 13.00 -2.59
N GLY A 157 -14.63 13.66 -1.69
CA GLY A 157 -14.10 14.74 -0.84
C GLY A 157 -13.17 14.26 0.29
N ASN A 158 -13.21 12.97 0.64
CA ASN A 158 -12.33 12.34 1.63
C ASN A 158 -11.61 11.10 1.07
N GLY A 159 -11.44 11.08 -0.24
CA GLY A 159 -10.71 10.05 -0.96
C GLY A 159 -9.19 10.16 -0.80
N ILE A 160 -8.51 9.16 -1.33
CA ILE A 160 -7.04 9.06 -1.35
C ILE A 160 -6.57 9.24 -2.78
N ASN A 161 -5.62 10.15 -2.98
CA ASN A 161 -4.79 10.19 -4.18
C ASN A 161 -3.39 9.71 -3.78
N LEU A 162 -2.91 8.68 -4.47
CA LEU A 162 -1.66 8.00 -4.15
C LEU A 162 -0.83 7.79 -5.42
N SER A 163 0.44 8.18 -5.38
CA SER A 163 1.44 7.74 -6.37
C SER A 163 2.50 6.90 -5.68
N ILE A 164 2.94 5.83 -6.35
CA ILE A 164 4.04 4.97 -5.92
C ILE A 164 5.00 4.88 -7.10
N THR A 165 6.19 5.47 -6.99
CA THR A 165 7.15 5.57 -8.09
C THR A 165 8.53 5.08 -7.68
N GLY A 166 9.24 4.35 -8.55
CA GLY A 166 10.65 3.96 -8.32
C GLY A 166 10.88 3.09 -7.08
N THR A 167 9.82 2.57 -6.46
CA THR A 167 9.85 1.90 -5.17
C THR A 167 10.10 0.40 -5.34
N THR A 168 10.93 -0.16 -4.45
CA THR A 168 11.13 -1.61 -4.35
C THR A 168 10.26 -2.16 -3.21
N ILE A 169 9.45 -3.18 -3.50
CA ILE A 169 8.64 -3.90 -2.51
C ILE A 169 9.01 -5.38 -2.56
N ASP A 170 9.70 -5.86 -1.54
CA ASP A 170 10.27 -7.21 -1.49
C ASP A 170 9.77 -8.04 -0.30
N GLY A 171 9.13 -9.18 -0.60
CA GLY A 171 8.96 -10.23 0.40
C GLY A 171 7.81 -10.03 1.40
N THR A 172 6.67 -9.45 0.98
CA THR A 172 5.45 -9.59 1.80
C THR A 172 5.09 -11.07 1.93
N GLN A 173 4.61 -11.48 3.11
CA GLN A 173 4.29 -12.89 3.40
C GLN A 173 2.80 -13.16 3.17
N SER A 174 2.41 -14.43 3.21
CA SER A 174 1.01 -14.87 3.03
C SER A 174 0.37 -15.20 4.38
N ILE A 175 0.34 -14.27 5.33
CA ILE A 175 -0.24 -14.55 6.67
C ILE A 175 -1.77 -14.54 6.67
N THR A 176 -2.37 -13.80 5.73
CA THR A 176 -3.81 -13.81 5.45
C THR A 176 -4.08 -13.53 3.97
N GLN A 177 -5.31 -13.77 3.55
CA GLN A 177 -5.78 -13.49 2.19
C GLN A 177 -5.66 -12.03 1.75
N SER A 178 -5.48 -11.07 2.65
CA SER A 178 -5.34 -9.65 2.31
C SER A 178 -3.88 -9.21 2.13
N SER A 179 -2.91 -10.12 2.26
CA SER A 179 -1.51 -9.76 2.11
C SER A 179 -1.16 -9.55 0.63
N ALA A 180 -0.45 -8.48 0.30
CA ALA A 180 -0.04 -8.15 -1.07
C ALA A 180 1.11 -7.14 -1.03
N ALA A 181 1.91 -7.03 -2.09
CA ALA A 181 2.90 -5.95 -2.17
C ALA A 181 2.23 -4.58 -2.07
N ILE A 182 1.12 -4.40 -2.80
CA ILE A 182 0.27 -3.21 -2.76
C ILE A 182 -1.17 -3.69 -2.50
N TYR A 183 -1.77 -3.22 -1.41
CA TYR A 183 -3.16 -3.52 -1.07
C TYR A 183 -3.99 -2.24 -1.00
N LEU A 184 -4.99 -2.13 -1.88
CA LEU A 184 -5.87 -0.98 -2.01
C LEU A 184 -7.29 -1.41 -1.60
N ALA A 185 -7.74 -0.97 -0.43
CA ALA A 185 -8.97 -1.46 0.18
C ALA A 185 -9.97 -0.34 0.42
N ASP A 186 -10.97 -0.23 -0.45
CA ASP A 186 -12.12 0.64 -0.26
C ASP A 186 -13.36 -0.13 0.22
N PHE A 187 -14.02 0.43 1.23
CA PHE A 187 -15.29 -0.06 1.78
C PHE A 187 -16.39 1.02 1.78
N SER A 188 -16.22 2.11 1.02
CA SER A 188 -17.06 3.30 1.06
C SER A 188 -18.52 3.11 0.65
N GLY A 189 -18.78 2.17 -0.27
CA GLY A 189 -20.06 2.06 -0.97
C GLY A 189 -20.33 3.18 -1.97
N ALA A 190 -19.31 3.99 -2.32
CA ALA A 190 -19.44 5.05 -3.31
C ALA A 190 -19.76 4.50 -4.72
N SER A 191 -20.27 5.35 -5.60
CA SER A 191 -20.58 5.00 -7.00
C SER A 191 -19.46 5.37 -7.99
N SER A 192 -18.34 5.88 -7.47
CA SER A 192 -17.20 6.37 -8.22
C SER A 192 -15.93 6.16 -7.40
N PRO A 193 -14.74 6.08 -8.04
CA PRO A 193 -13.48 5.92 -7.33
C PRO A 193 -13.29 6.93 -6.19
N VAL A 194 -12.94 6.42 -5.02
CA VAL A 194 -12.49 7.21 -3.86
C VAL A 194 -11.00 7.00 -3.58
N GLN A 195 -10.38 6.03 -4.24
CA GLN A 195 -8.92 5.89 -4.28
C GLN A 195 -8.47 5.99 -5.75
N ASN A 196 -7.63 6.99 -6.05
CA ASN A 196 -6.95 7.12 -7.34
C ASN A 196 -5.47 6.83 -7.13
N VAL A 197 -4.98 5.77 -7.75
CA VAL A 197 -3.65 5.23 -7.47
C VAL A 197 -2.85 5.12 -8.76
N THR A 198 -1.61 5.63 -8.73
CA THR A 198 -0.61 5.43 -9.79
C THR A 198 0.53 4.59 -9.22
N VAL A 199 0.94 3.57 -9.96
CA VAL A 199 2.05 2.66 -9.62
C VAL A 199 2.97 2.63 -10.83
N ASP A 200 4.09 3.33 -10.77
CA ASP A 200 4.96 3.56 -11.91
C ASP A 200 6.43 3.22 -11.63
N GLU A 201 7.14 2.63 -12.60
CA GLU A 201 8.58 2.33 -12.50
C GLU A 201 9.00 1.55 -11.22
N ASN A 202 8.13 0.67 -10.69
CA ASN A 202 8.39 -0.04 -9.44
C ASN A 202 9.03 -1.42 -9.67
N THR A 203 9.74 -1.91 -8.65
CA THR A 203 10.19 -3.31 -8.57
C THR A 203 9.44 -4.03 -7.46
N ILE A 204 8.53 -4.93 -7.83
CA ILE A 204 7.67 -5.66 -6.91
C ILE A 204 8.06 -7.14 -6.97
N THR A 205 8.71 -7.65 -5.92
CA THR A 205 9.36 -8.96 -5.98
C THR A 205 9.13 -9.85 -4.75
N ASN A 206 9.12 -11.16 -4.98
CA ASN A 206 9.05 -12.21 -3.95
C ASN A 206 7.87 -12.11 -2.98
N ASN A 207 6.77 -11.47 -3.38
CA ASN A 207 5.60 -11.33 -2.51
C ASN A 207 4.80 -12.63 -2.53
N ALA A 208 4.69 -13.30 -1.38
CA ALA A 208 4.19 -14.67 -1.29
C ALA A 208 2.74 -14.81 -1.79
N ASN A 209 1.87 -13.85 -1.44
CA ASN A 209 0.44 -13.93 -1.79
C ASN A 209 0.11 -13.27 -3.13
N ARG A 210 0.41 -11.96 -3.30
CA ARG A 210 0.04 -11.18 -4.50
C ARG A 210 0.95 -9.97 -4.74
N GLY A 211 0.98 -9.50 -5.99
CA GLY A 211 1.54 -8.19 -6.35
C GLY A 211 0.61 -7.05 -5.91
N VAL A 212 -0.41 -6.75 -6.71
CA VAL A 212 -1.41 -5.70 -6.44
C VAL A 212 -2.78 -6.33 -6.21
N ASP A 213 -3.41 -5.98 -5.09
CA ASP A 213 -4.80 -6.33 -4.76
C ASP A 213 -5.62 -5.06 -4.61
N ALA A 214 -6.51 -4.79 -5.57
CA ALA A 214 -7.40 -3.64 -5.55
C ALA A 214 -8.85 -4.08 -5.29
N ARG A 215 -9.46 -3.48 -4.27
CA ARG A 215 -10.80 -3.81 -3.79
C ARG A 215 -11.65 -2.56 -3.57
N GLY A 216 -12.89 -2.58 -4.04
CA GLY A 216 -13.84 -1.48 -3.81
C GLY A 216 -13.74 -0.40 -4.89
N GLN A 217 -14.12 0.84 -4.57
CA GLN A 217 -14.06 1.98 -5.49
C GLN A 217 -12.63 2.51 -5.64
N VAL A 218 -11.79 1.71 -6.28
CA VAL A 218 -10.38 1.98 -6.57
C VAL A 218 -10.20 2.09 -8.07
N SER A 219 -9.48 3.14 -8.51
CA SER A 219 -8.95 3.27 -9.86
C SER A 219 -7.43 3.26 -9.78
N ALA A 220 -6.79 2.19 -10.26
CA ALA A 220 -5.34 2.04 -10.25
C ALA A 220 -4.79 2.01 -11.67
N THR A 221 -3.75 2.81 -11.93
CA THR A 221 -2.93 2.75 -13.14
C THR A 221 -1.56 2.21 -12.78
N VAL A 222 -1.13 1.14 -13.45
CA VAL A 222 0.14 0.46 -13.21
C VAL A 222 0.95 0.45 -14.49
N THR A 223 2.08 1.15 -14.48
CA THR A 223 2.93 1.35 -15.65
C THR A 223 4.39 1.02 -15.36
N GLU A 224 5.09 0.57 -16.40
CA GLU A 224 6.56 0.45 -16.45
C GLU A 224 7.20 -0.29 -15.27
N SER A 225 6.44 -1.16 -14.62
CA SER A 225 6.84 -1.83 -13.38
C SER A 225 7.23 -3.28 -13.63
N SER A 226 8.18 -3.77 -12.83
CA SER A 226 8.66 -5.16 -12.85
C SER A 226 8.04 -5.95 -11.70
N PHE A 227 7.34 -7.03 -12.03
CA PHE A 227 6.73 -7.96 -11.09
C PHE A 227 7.43 -9.31 -11.17
N MET A 228 8.23 -9.66 -10.17
CA MET A 228 9.03 -10.89 -10.19
C MET A 228 8.67 -11.81 -9.03
N ASN A 229 8.37 -13.07 -9.30
CA ASN A 229 8.17 -14.10 -8.27
C ASN A 229 7.05 -13.75 -7.26
N ASN A 230 5.96 -13.12 -7.71
CA ASN A 230 4.80 -12.81 -6.87
C ASN A 230 3.75 -13.92 -6.95
N GLY A 231 3.10 -14.24 -5.82
CA GLY A 231 1.98 -15.17 -5.74
C GLY A 231 2.34 -16.65 -5.65
N GLY A 232 3.60 -17.00 -5.44
CA GLY A 232 4.05 -18.41 -5.38
C GLY A 232 3.55 -19.21 -4.18
N SER A 233 2.95 -18.55 -3.19
CA SER A 233 2.41 -19.17 -1.99
C SER A 233 1.18 -18.43 -1.50
N ALA A 234 0.12 -18.41 -2.32
CA ALA A 234 -1.14 -17.77 -1.96
C ALA A 234 -1.75 -18.35 -0.68
N PHE A 235 -2.37 -17.51 0.15
CA PHE A 235 -2.96 -17.93 1.41
C PHE A 235 -4.25 -18.74 1.22
N GLY A 236 -4.41 -19.83 1.97
CA GLY A 236 -5.64 -20.63 2.05
C GLY A 236 -5.62 -21.94 1.27
N THR A 237 -6.58 -22.84 1.54
CA THR A 237 -6.75 -24.12 0.85
C THR A 237 -7.97 -24.09 -0.06
N GLY A 238 -7.93 -24.79 -1.21
CA GLY A 238 -9.14 -25.04 -2.02
C GLY A 238 -9.47 -23.98 -3.09
N GLY A 239 -8.45 -23.41 -3.75
CA GLY A 239 -8.66 -22.55 -4.94
C GLY A 239 -8.30 -21.07 -4.78
N ASN A 240 -7.64 -20.68 -3.68
CA ASN A 240 -6.99 -19.38 -3.61
C ASN A 240 -5.72 -19.40 -4.47
N ASN A 241 -5.76 -18.69 -5.58
CA ASN A 241 -4.65 -18.56 -6.52
C ASN A 241 -3.77 -17.34 -6.18
N GLY A 242 -2.52 -17.38 -6.61
CA GLY A 242 -1.60 -16.24 -6.58
C GLY A 242 -1.84 -15.31 -7.76
N PHE A 243 -1.71 -14.00 -7.54
CA PHE A 243 -1.96 -13.01 -8.59
C PHE A 243 -0.85 -11.97 -8.70
N THR A 244 -0.51 -11.57 -9.92
CA THR A 244 0.22 -10.31 -10.11
C THR A 244 -0.72 -9.13 -9.89
N PHE A 245 -1.89 -9.15 -10.53
CA PHE A 245 -2.96 -8.16 -10.38
C PHE A 245 -4.30 -8.83 -10.11
N ILE A 246 -5.02 -8.34 -9.09
CA ILE A 246 -6.43 -8.65 -8.90
C ILE A 246 -7.26 -7.37 -8.70
N ALA A 247 -8.34 -7.25 -9.46
CA ALA A 247 -9.35 -6.21 -9.29
C ALA A 247 -10.66 -6.84 -8.81
N GLN A 248 -11.20 -6.36 -7.68
CA GLN A 248 -12.40 -6.95 -7.07
C GLN A 248 -13.34 -5.92 -6.45
N GLN A 249 -14.60 -6.30 -6.30
CA GLN A 249 -15.68 -5.50 -5.69
C GLN A 249 -15.79 -4.05 -6.21
N GLY A 250 -15.71 -3.86 -7.52
CA GLY A 250 -15.87 -2.56 -8.18
C GLY A 250 -14.55 -1.87 -8.55
N ALA A 251 -13.41 -2.51 -8.30
CA ALA A 251 -12.11 -1.93 -8.60
C ALA A 251 -11.79 -2.01 -10.10
N SER A 252 -11.04 -1.01 -10.58
CA SER A 252 -10.50 -0.98 -11.93
C SER A 252 -8.98 -0.85 -11.90
N ILE A 253 -8.30 -1.70 -12.68
CA ILE A 253 -6.85 -1.63 -12.90
C ILE A 253 -6.58 -1.43 -14.39
N SER A 254 -5.81 -0.40 -14.74
CA SER A 254 -5.15 -0.27 -16.04
C SER A 254 -3.69 -0.68 -15.89
N ALA A 255 -3.24 -1.73 -16.56
CA ALA A 255 -1.87 -2.24 -16.46
C ALA A 255 -1.19 -2.18 -17.83
N THR A 256 -0.19 -1.32 -18.00
CA THR A 256 0.46 -1.09 -19.30
C THR A 256 1.99 -1.14 -19.20
N ASN A 257 2.66 -1.73 -20.19
CA ASN A 257 4.13 -1.75 -20.27
C ASN A 257 4.83 -2.38 -19.04
N ASN A 258 4.22 -3.38 -18.41
CA ASN A 258 4.80 -4.07 -17.26
C ASN A 258 5.56 -5.33 -17.67
N PHE A 259 6.64 -5.64 -16.94
CA PHE A 259 7.37 -6.90 -17.07
C PHE A 259 7.01 -7.83 -15.93
N ILE A 260 6.39 -8.98 -16.24
CA ILE A 260 5.85 -9.93 -15.26
C ILE A 260 6.57 -11.27 -15.42
N VAL A 261 7.19 -11.74 -14.34
CA VAL A 261 7.82 -13.06 -14.24
C VAL A 261 7.18 -13.81 -13.08
N HIS A 262 6.44 -14.87 -13.39
CA HIS A 262 5.85 -15.72 -12.37
C HIS A 262 6.92 -16.52 -11.60
N PRO A 263 6.58 -17.02 -10.40
CA PRO A 263 7.42 -17.95 -9.65
C PRO A 263 7.79 -19.20 -10.47
N ALA A 264 9.03 -19.68 -10.31
CA ALA A 264 9.49 -20.92 -10.94
C ALA A 264 8.77 -22.17 -10.38
N SER A 265 8.26 -22.06 -9.16
CA SER A 265 7.47 -23.07 -8.46
C SER A 265 6.42 -22.37 -7.61
N SER A 266 5.23 -22.95 -7.51
CA SER A 266 4.16 -22.43 -6.67
C SER A 266 3.38 -23.56 -6.00
N SER A 267 2.82 -23.29 -4.83
CA SER A 267 1.87 -24.20 -4.15
C SER A 267 0.44 -24.08 -4.69
N THR A 268 0.15 -23.03 -5.46
CA THR A 268 -1.16 -22.73 -6.06
C THR A 268 -1.01 -22.24 -7.51
N SER A 269 -2.10 -22.16 -8.28
CA SER A 269 -2.05 -21.54 -9.60
C SER A 269 -1.67 -20.07 -9.48
N VAL A 270 -0.88 -19.56 -10.43
CA VAL A 270 -0.47 -18.15 -10.48
C VAL A 270 -0.94 -17.52 -11.77
N THR A 271 -1.63 -16.39 -11.67
CA THR A 271 -2.20 -15.66 -12.81
C THR A 271 -1.70 -14.23 -12.83
N ALA A 272 -1.41 -13.70 -14.01
CA ALA A 272 -0.96 -12.31 -14.15
C ALA A 272 -2.12 -11.34 -13.85
N PHE A 273 -3.29 -11.57 -14.45
CA PHE A 273 -4.45 -10.68 -14.34
C PHE A 273 -5.69 -11.48 -13.96
N LEU A 274 -6.43 -11.04 -12.93
CA LEU A 274 -7.71 -11.63 -12.56
C LEU A 274 -8.72 -10.57 -12.11
N THR A 275 -9.95 -10.63 -12.62
CA THR A 275 -11.10 -9.98 -11.97
C THR A 275 -11.69 -10.91 -10.92
N GLY A 276 -11.67 -10.50 -9.65
CA GLY A 276 -12.11 -11.28 -8.52
C GLY A 276 -13.63 -11.22 -8.27
N ASN A 277 -14.01 -11.39 -7.00
CA ASN A 277 -15.42 -11.43 -6.58
C ASN A 277 -16.13 -10.07 -6.73
N GLY A 278 -17.45 -10.09 -6.84
CA GLY A 278 -18.29 -8.89 -6.96
C GLY A 278 -18.50 -8.42 -8.39
N SER A 279 -19.34 -7.40 -8.56
CA SER A 279 -19.63 -6.77 -9.85
C SER A 279 -18.78 -5.50 -10.07
N GLY A 280 -18.68 -5.05 -11.32
CA GLY A 280 -18.00 -3.80 -11.67
C GLY A 280 -16.47 -3.87 -11.69
N ASN A 281 -15.89 -5.07 -11.59
CA ASN A 281 -14.46 -5.27 -11.66
C ASN A 281 -13.98 -5.09 -13.11
N SER A 282 -12.85 -4.41 -13.31
CA SER A 282 -12.26 -4.26 -14.64
C SER A 282 -10.75 -4.32 -14.58
N ILE A 283 -10.16 -5.03 -15.55
CA ILE A 283 -8.72 -4.93 -15.85
C ILE A 283 -8.58 -4.63 -17.34
N VAL A 284 -7.90 -3.53 -17.65
CA VAL A 284 -7.42 -3.23 -19.01
C VAL A 284 -5.91 -3.47 -19.01
N ALA A 285 -5.44 -4.39 -19.84
CA ALA A 285 -4.03 -4.74 -19.91
C ALA A 285 -3.51 -4.61 -21.35
N SER A 286 -2.47 -3.81 -21.56
CA SER A 286 -1.82 -3.64 -22.87
C SER A 286 -0.29 -3.62 -22.75
N ASP A 287 0.42 -4.06 -23.79
CA ASP A 287 1.88 -3.97 -23.87
C ASP A 287 2.66 -4.59 -22.70
N ASN A 288 2.06 -5.54 -21.97
CA ASN A 288 2.74 -6.25 -20.89
C ASN A 288 3.47 -7.49 -21.41
N SER A 289 4.64 -7.79 -20.85
CA SER A 289 5.35 -9.05 -21.08
C SER A 289 5.13 -10.00 -19.91
N VAL A 290 4.61 -11.19 -20.17
CA VAL A 290 4.34 -12.22 -19.14
C VAL A 290 5.16 -13.47 -19.39
N LEU A 291 6.05 -13.79 -18.46
CA LEU A 291 6.83 -15.02 -18.43
C LEU A 291 6.30 -15.94 -17.31
N MET A 292 5.65 -17.04 -17.70
CA MET A 292 5.06 -18.00 -16.75
C MET A 292 6.11 -18.81 -15.94
N ASN A 293 7.39 -18.76 -16.34
CA ASN A 293 8.52 -19.37 -15.64
C ASN A 293 8.34 -20.85 -15.23
N GLY A 294 7.69 -21.65 -16.08
CA GLY A 294 7.43 -23.09 -15.81
C GLY A 294 6.09 -23.38 -15.12
N ASN A 295 5.36 -22.38 -14.67
CA ASN A 295 4.03 -22.52 -14.08
C ASN A 295 2.93 -22.36 -15.16
N ALA A 296 2.80 -23.34 -16.05
CA ALA A 296 1.94 -23.25 -17.25
C ALA A 296 0.47 -23.68 -17.03
N LEU A 297 -0.02 -23.76 -15.78
CA LEU A 297 -1.30 -24.42 -15.53
C LEU A 297 -2.56 -23.64 -15.95
N GLU A 298 -2.47 -22.35 -16.30
CA GLU A 298 -3.56 -21.63 -16.99
C GLU A 298 -3.10 -20.20 -17.37
N VAL A 299 -2.97 -19.92 -18.68
CA VAL A 299 -3.08 -18.54 -19.16
C VAL A 299 -4.56 -18.33 -19.49
N LEU A 300 -5.37 -18.08 -18.45
CA LEU A 300 -6.75 -17.66 -18.69
C LEU A 300 -6.75 -16.17 -19.01
N LEU A 301 -6.54 -15.85 -20.29
CA LEU A 301 -6.84 -14.54 -20.83
C LEU A 301 -8.37 -14.45 -20.98
N GLN A 302 -9.11 -14.23 -19.88
CA GLN A 302 -10.56 -14.01 -19.95
C GLN A 302 -10.83 -12.58 -20.44
N ILE A 303 -10.53 -12.32 -21.72
CA ILE A 303 -11.09 -11.17 -22.42
C ILE A 303 -12.56 -11.52 -22.65
N LEU A 304 -13.45 -10.98 -21.81
CA LEU A 304 -14.87 -10.99 -22.14
C LEU A 304 -15.04 -10.14 -23.41
N PRO A 305 -15.72 -10.64 -24.45
CA PRO A 305 -15.98 -9.84 -25.64
C PRO A 305 -16.90 -8.68 -25.25
N GLU A 306 -16.49 -7.46 -25.55
CA GLU A 306 -17.46 -6.38 -25.75
C GLU A 306 -18.42 -6.85 -26.84
N ILE A 307 -19.69 -7.04 -26.47
CA ILE A 307 -20.79 -7.20 -27.43
C ILE A 307 -21.25 -5.76 -27.76
N PRO A 308 -21.41 -5.41 -29.05
CA PRO A 308 -21.68 -4.05 -29.52
C PRO A 308 -22.97 -3.41 -28.98
#